data_AF-A0A849H2Q0-F1
#
_entry.id   AF-A0A849H2Q0-F1
#
_cell.length_a   1.000
_cell.length_b   1.000
_cell.length_c   1.000
_cell.angle_alpha   90.00
_cell.angle_beta   90.00
_cell.angle_gamma   90.00
#
_symmetry.space_group_name_H-M   'P 1'
#
loop_
_entity.id
_entity.type
_entity.pdbx_description
1 polymer ?
#
loop_
_entity_poly.entity_id
_entity_poly.type
_entity_poly.pdbx_seq_one_letter_code
_entity_poly.pdbx_strand_id
1 'polypeptide(L)'
;MEGTLSLFGFPSTTAEIEALPRSIGWRLSRAAAFIGGGLLLAPAVGVVPPHAPWVVAALGIGGFLGIRKWRERFTILSFLGSCPKCGAALAIKRGTPLKKVITVPCPGCNHDSTLTSDLSRESSAPREDSG
;
A
#
# COMPACT_ATOMS: atom_id res chain seq x y z
N MET A 1 2.54 -0.41 16.50
CA MET A 1 2.71 0.89 15.81
C MET A 1 1.42 1.66 15.99
N GLU A 2 1.49 2.97 16.11
CA GLU A 2 0.29 3.80 16.25
C GLU A 2 -0.10 4.39 14.89
N GLY A 3 -1.40 4.61 14.74
CA GLY A 3 -1.99 5.30 13.61
C GLY A 3 -3.10 6.21 14.09
N THR A 4 -3.41 7.23 13.30
CA THR A 4 -4.52 8.14 13.57
C THR A 4 -5.62 7.88 12.56
N LEU A 5 -6.83 7.63 13.05
CA LEU A 5 -8.05 7.57 12.26
C LEU A 5 -8.69 8.96 12.24
N SER A 6 -8.84 9.53 11.06
CA SER A 6 -9.54 10.79 10.85
C SER A 6 -10.80 10.58 10.01
N LEU A 7 -11.83 11.34 10.34
CA LEU A 7 -13.05 11.45 9.55
C LEU A 7 -13.42 12.92 9.52
N PHE A 8 -13.75 13.44 8.33
CA PHE A 8 -14.09 14.84 8.18
C PHE A 8 -15.26 15.23 9.09
N GLY A 9 -15.07 16.27 9.91
CA GLY A 9 -16.08 16.76 10.86
C GLY A 9 -16.13 16.05 12.21
N PHE A 10 -15.20 15.13 12.51
CA PHE A 10 -15.14 14.42 13.80
C PHE A 10 -13.72 14.46 14.39
N PRO A 11 -13.58 14.40 15.74
CA PRO A 11 -12.27 14.31 16.37
C PRO A 11 -11.56 13.03 15.95
N SER A 12 -10.27 13.11 15.65
CA SER A 12 -9.50 11.92 15.29
C SER A 12 -9.33 10.99 16.50
N THR A 13 -9.27 9.69 16.24
CA THR A 13 -9.03 8.68 17.26
C THR A 13 -7.75 7.91 16.98
N THR A 14 -7.11 7.39 18.02
CA THR A 14 -5.91 6.56 17.91
C THR A 14 -6.30 5.14 17.51
N ALA A 15 -5.45 4.51 16.71
CA ALA A 15 -5.57 3.13 16.29
C ALA A 15 -4.25 2.40 16.50
N GLU A 16 -4.32 1.20 17.04
CA GLU A 16 -3.19 0.31 17.17
C GLU A 16 -3.08 -0.56 15.91
N ILE A 17 -1.89 -0.55 15.32
CA ILE A 17 -1.56 -1.31 14.13
C ILE A 17 -0.38 -2.22 14.46
N GLU A 18 -0.61 -3.53 14.30
CA GLU A 18 0.45 -4.51 14.30
C GLU A 18 0.80 -4.85 12.86
N ALA A 19 2.04 -4.55 12.46
CA ALA A 19 2.52 -4.78 11.11
C ALA A 19 3.82 -5.56 11.13
N LEU A 20 3.93 -6.56 10.26
CA LEU A 20 5.18 -7.29 10.03
C LEU A 20 5.95 -6.72 8.85
N PRO A 21 7.27 -6.53 8.97
CA PRO A 21 8.13 -6.24 7.83
C PRO A 21 8.16 -7.43 6.88
N ARG A 22 8.11 -7.14 5.58
CA ARG A 22 8.34 -8.12 4.51
C ARG A 22 9.82 -8.22 4.23
N SER A 23 10.33 -9.44 4.09
CA SER A 23 11.73 -9.67 3.74
C SER A 23 12.06 -9.07 2.37
N ILE A 24 13.30 -8.62 2.23
CA ILE A 24 13.81 -8.08 0.96
C ILE A 24 13.70 -9.13 -0.15
N GLY A 25 13.98 -10.41 0.16
CA GLY A 25 13.85 -11.51 -0.80
C GLY A 25 12.43 -11.71 -1.33
N TRP A 26 11.40 -11.59 -0.47
CA TRP A 26 10.01 -11.63 -0.92
C TRP A 26 9.67 -10.45 -1.84
N ARG A 27 10.13 -9.24 -1.48
CA ARG A 27 9.89 -8.03 -2.29
C ARG A 27 10.61 -8.13 -3.64
N LEU A 28 11.84 -8.64 -3.64
CA LEU A 28 12.66 -8.81 -4.83
C LEU A 28 12.05 -9.84 -5.77
N SER A 29 11.73 -11.03 -5.26
CA SER A 29 11.10 -12.09 -6.06
C SER A 29 9.78 -11.64 -6.67
N ARG A 30 8.93 -10.93 -5.92
CA ARG A 30 7.67 -10.39 -6.46
C ARG A 30 7.90 -9.30 -7.51
N ALA A 31 8.82 -8.37 -7.26
CA ALA A 31 9.15 -7.33 -8.23
C ALA A 31 9.71 -7.93 -9.52
N ALA A 32 10.66 -8.86 -9.41
CA ALA A 32 11.29 -9.55 -10.53
C ALA A 32 10.26 -10.38 -11.33
N ALA A 33 9.29 -11.02 -10.67
CA ALA A 33 8.25 -11.77 -11.37
C ALA A 33 7.40 -10.88 -12.29
N PHE A 34 7.00 -9.68 -11.83
CA PHE A 34 6.22 -8.75 -12.66
C PHE A 34 7.06 -8.11 -13.77
N ILE A 35 8.29 -7.70 -13.47
CA ILE A 35 9.21 -7.11 -14.45
C ILE A 35 9.58 -8.15 -15.52
N GLY A 36 10.00 -9.34 -15.09
CA GLY A 36 10.33 -10.45 -15.97
C GLY A 36 9.14 -10.90 -16.81
N GLY A 37 7.95 -10.98 -16.22
CA GLY A 37 6.72 -11.27 -16.96
C GLY A 37 6.43 -10.25 -18.07
N GLY A 38 6.59 -8.95 -17.78
CA GLY A 38 6.46 -7.89 -18.79
C GLY A 38 7.52 -8.02 -19.90
N LEU A 39 8.76 -8.32 -19.54
CA LEU A 39 9.88 -8.49 -20.49
C LEU A 39 9.67 -9.71 -21.41
N LEU A 40 9.14 -10.81 -20.88
CA LEU A 40 8.83 -12.01 -21.66
C LEU A 40 7.60 -11.83 -22.54
N LEU A 41 6.60 -11.08 -22.08
CA LEU A 41 5.37 -10.83 -22.84
C LEU A 41 5.58 -9.85 -23.98
N ALA A 42 6.45 -8.84 -23.80
CA ALA A 42 6.75 -7.80 -24.77
C ALA A 42 7.03 -8.31 -26.20
N PRO A 43 7.94 -9.28 -26.44
CA PRO A 43 8.16 -9.80 -27.79
C PRO A 43 6.94 -10.54 -28.34
N ALA A 44 6.20 -11.29 -27.51
CA ALA A 44 5.02 -12.04 -27.97
C ALA A 44 3.91 -11.10 -28.50
N VAL A 45 3.61 -10.03 -27.74
CA VAL A 45 2.59 -9.04 -28.14
C VAL A 45 3.09 -8.08 -29.22
N GLY A 46 4.41 -7.97 -29.39
CA GLY A 46 5.03 -7.20 -30.47
C GLY A 46 4.97 -7.87 -31.83
N VAL A 47 4.70 -9.18 -31.89
CA VAL A 47 4.58 -9.93 -33.16
C VAL A 47 3.13 -9.99 -33.64
N VAL A 48 2.15 -10.04 -32.74
CA VAL A 48 0.73 -10.26 -33.09
C VAL A 48 -0.21 -9.37 -32.27
N PRO A 49 -0.83 -8.34 -32.87
CA PRO A 49 -0.48 -7.64 -34.12
C PRO A 49 0.81 -6.81 -33.96
N PRO A 50 1.58 -6.58 -35.05
CA PRO A 50 2.93 -6.04 -34.98
C PRO A 50 2.94 -4.53 -34.73
N HIS A 51 2.68 -4.12 -33.48
CA HIS A 51 2.63 -2.71 -33.17
C HIS A 51 3.34 -2.38 -31.85
N ALA A 52 4.26 -1.42 -31.94
CA ALA A 52 5.04 -0.90 -30.83
C ALA A 52 4.22 -0.53 -29.57
N PRO A 53 2.96 -0.04 -29.66
CA PRO A 53 2.16 0.26 -28.48
C PRO A 53 1.95 -0.92 -27.52
N TRP A 54 1.85 -2.16 -28.00
CA TRP A 54 1.67 -3.33 -27.13
C TRP A 54 2.93 -3.66 -26.34
N VAL A 55 4.08 -3.55 -27.00
CA VAL A 55 5.39 -3.76 -26.37
C VAL A 55 5.57 -2.75 -25.24
N VAL A 56 5.30 -1.47 -25.51
CA VAL A 56 5.36 -0.40 -24.50
C VAL A 56 4.38 -0.65 -23.36
N ALA A 57 3.14 -1.07 -23.67
CA ALA A 57 2.16 -1.39 -22.64
C ALA A 57 2.61 -2.57 -21.75
N ALA A 58 3.13 -3.66 -22.33
CA ALA A 58 3.59 -4.82 -21.58
C ALA A 58 4.75 -4.49 -20.64
N LEU A 59 5.76 -3.75 -21.15
CA LEU A 59 6.88 -3.29 -20.33
C LEU A 59 6.43 -2.28 -19.26
N GLY A 60 5.56 -1.35 -19.62
CA GLY A 60 5.03 -0.34 -18.71
C GLY A 60 4.24 -0.96 -17.55
N ILE A 61 3.33 -1.90 -17.84
CA ILE A 61 2.54 -2.61 -16.82
C ILE A 61 3.45 -3.47 -15.95
N GLY A 62 4.37 -4.25 -16.53
CA GLY A 62 5.30 -5.10 -15.79
C GLY A 62 6.20 -4.29 -14.84
N GLY A 63 6.77 -3.20 -15.34
CA GLY A 63 7.58 -2.25 -14.56
C GLY A 63 6.77 -1.58 -13.45
N PHE A 64 5.60 -1.04 -13.76
CA PHE A 64 4.72 -0.38 -12.79
C PHE A 64 4.30 -1.33 -11.65
N LEU A 65 3.84 -2.54 -11.98
CA LEU A 65 3.46 -3.54 -10.99
C LEU A 65 4.67 -4.03 -10.18
N GLY A 66 5.82 -4.19 -10.82
CA GLY A 66 7.08 -4.54 -10.15
C GLY A 66 7.50 -3.50 -9.12
N ILE A 67 7.49 -2.21 -9.49
CA ILE A 67 7.78 -1.09 -8.59
C ILE A 67 6.76 -1.04 -7.45
N ARG A 68 5.47 -1.23 -7.76
CA ARG A 68 4.41 -1.26 -6.74
C ARG A 68 4.66 -2.37 -5.72
N LYS A 69 5.02 -3.58 -6.17
CA LYS A 69 5.35 -4.71 -5.29
C LYS A 69 6.63 -4.50 -4.51
N TRP A 70 7.64 -3.89 -5.12
CA TRP A 70 8.86 -3.51 -4.43
C TRP A 70 8.59 -2.55 -3.27
N ARG A 71 7.62 -1.64 -3.40
CA ARG A 71 7.25 -0.67 -2.36
C ARG A 71 6.42 -1.27 -1.21
N GLU A 72 5.93 -2.50 -1.31
CA GLU A 72 5.18 -3.19 -0.23
C GLU A 72 6.15 -3.65 0.88
N ARG A 73 6.43 -2.76 1.85
CA ARG A 73 7.38 -3.03 2.95
C ARG A 73 6.75 -3.75 4.14
N PHE A 74 5.49 -3.48 4.43
CA PHE A 74 4.83 -3.94 5.66
C PHE A 74 3.47 -4.57 5.35
N THR A 75 3.05 -5.50 6.19
CA THR A 75 1.74 -6.14 6.10
C THR A 75 1.05 -6.11 7.45
N ILE A 76 -0.23 -5.76 7.46
CA ILE A 76 -1.05 -5.68 8.66
C ILE A 76 -1.37 -7.10 9.16
N LEU A 77 -0.99 -7.38 10.40
CA LEU A 77 -1.35 -8.58 11.15
C LEU A 77 -2.63 -8.38 11.94
N SER A 78 -2.66 -7.30 12.71
CA SER A 78 -3.79 -6.94 13.57
C SER A 78 -4.01 -5.43 13.51
N PHE A 79 -5.26 -5.05 13.72
CA PHE A 79 -5.71 -3.67 13.69
C PHE A 79 -6.80 -3.52 14.74
N LEU A 80 -6.62 -2.56 15.63
CA LEU A 80 -7.57 -2.19 16.66
C LEU A 80 -7.81 -0.68 16.57
N GLY A 81 -9.05 -0.30 16.34
CA GLY A 81 -9.44 1.10 16.26
C GLY A 81 -10.95 1.22 16.27
N SER A 82 -11.46 2.35 16.72
CA SER A 82 -12.89 2.67 16.76
C SER A 82 -13.23 3.73 15.71
N CYS A 83 -14.47 3.74 15.25
CA CYS A 83 -14.94 4.76 14.34
C CYS A 83 -15.05 6.12 15.06
N PRO A 84 -14.44 7.21 14.54
CA PRO A 84 -14.56 8.56 15.11
C PRO A 84 -16.01 9.06 15.28
N LYS A 85 -16.93 8.56 14.44
CA LYS A 85 -18.34 8.99 14.43
C LYS A 85 -19.23 8.20 15.39
N CYS A 86 -19.12 6.87 15.39
CA CYS A 86 -20.07 5.99 16.10
C CYS A 86 -19.43 5.08 17.15
N GLY A 87 -18.10 5.11 17.30
CA GLY A 87 -17.37 4.26 18.24
C GLY A 87 -17.30 2.78 17.88
N ALA A 88 -17.95 2.33 16.80
CA ALA A 88 -17.92 0.94 16.38
C ALA A 88 -16.49 0.47 16.07
N ALA A 89 -16.16 -0.77 16.45
CA ALA A 89 -14.88 -1.37 16.15
C ALA A 89 -14.69 -1.50 14.62
N LEU A 90 -13.54 -1.03 14.15
CA LEU A 90 -13.13 -1.11 12.76
C LEU A 90 -12.21 -2.31 12.57
N ALA A 91 -12.36 -3.02 11.44
CA ALA A 91 -11.56 -4.18 11.12
C ALA A 91 -10.89 -4.01 9.74
N ILE A 92 -9.60 -4.30 9.68
CA ILE A 92 -8.85 -4.42 8.43
C ILE A 92 -8.52 -5.88 8.21
N LYS A 93 -8.69 -6.36 6.97
CA LYS A 93 -8.36 -7.73 6.61
C LYS A 93 -6.87 -8.01 6.86
N ARG A 94 -6.58 -9.08 7.60
CA ARG A 94 -5.21 -9.56 7.82
C ARG A 94 -4.53 -9.85 6.48
N GLY A 95 -3.25 -9.53 6.37
CA GLY A 95 -2.50 -9.73 5.13
C GLY A 95 -2.56 -8.54 4.16
N THR A 96 -3.32 -7.49 4.48
CA THR A 96 -3.38 -6.27 3.67
C THR A 96 -2.03 -5.53 3.73
N PRO A 97 -1.46 -5.09 2.59
CA PRO A 97 -0.24 -4.29 2.60
C PRO A 97 -0.49 -2.94 3.27
N LEU A 98 0.36 -2.58 4.22
CA LEU A 98 0.26 -1.29 4.90
C LEU A 98 0.72 -0.18 3.95
N LYS A 99 -0.13 0.83 3.78
CA LYS A 99 0.12 2.04 2.99
C LYS A 99 0.14 3.24 3.93
N LYS A 100 0.73 4.35 3.46
CA LYS A 100 0.75 5.63 4.17
C LYS A 100 -0.64 6.07 4.63
N VAL A 101 -1.61 5.92 3.72
CA VAL A 101 -3.01 6.30 3.91
C VAL A 101 -3.88 5.14 3.44
N ILE A 102 -4.81 4.68 4.28
CA ILE A 102 -5.77 3.61 3.97
C ILE A 102 -7.17 4.09 4.38
N THR A 103 -8.16 3.87 3.52
CA THR A 103 -9.56 4.05 3.89
C THR A 103 -10.10 2.79 4.57
N VAL A 104 -10.77 2.96 5.70
CA VAL A 104 -11.35 1.88 6.50
C VAL A 104 -12.86 2.15 6.62
N PRO A 105 -13.69 1.31 5.97
CA PRO A 105 -15.14 1.47 6.02
C PRO A 105 -15.66 1.06 7.41
N CYS A 106 -16.59 1.85 7.95
CA CYS A 106 -17.24 1.53 9.20
C CYS A 106 -18.53 0.72 8.98
N PRO A 107 -18.67 -0.47 9.60
CA PRO A 107 -19.90 -1.27 9.46
C PRO A 107 -21.10 -0.67 10.23
N GLY A 108 -20.86 0.20 11.22
CA GLY A 108 -21.93 0.80 12.02
C GLY A 108 -22.60 1.99 11.35
N CYS A 109 -21.82 2.88 10.74
CA CYS A 109 -22.33 4.13 10.16
C CYS A 109 -22.10 4.29 8.66
N ASN A 110 -21.50 3.29 7.98
CA ASN A 110 -21.19 3.28 6.54
C ASN A 110 -20.38 4.51 6.06
N HIS A 111 -19.60 5.13 6.95
CA HIS A 111 -18.63 6.16 6.58
C HIS A 111 -17.22 5.58 6.46
N ASP A 112 -16.47 6.12 5.50
CA ASP A 112 -15.07 5.77 5.29
C ASP A 112 -14.18 6.67 6.14
N SER A 113 -13.53 6.07 7.13
CA SER A 113 -12.50 6.74 7.93
C SER A 113 -11.14 6.59 7.25
N THR A 114 -10.29 7.60 7.38
CA THR A 114 -8.93 7.60 6.81
C THR A 114 -7.93 7.27 7.91
N LEU A 115 -7.26 6.13 7.79
CA LEU A 115 -6.15 5.72 8.64
C LEU A 115 -4.84 6.28 8.08
N THR A 116 -4.16 7.08 8.90
CA THR A 116 -2.79 7.56 8.65
C THR A 116 -1.84 6.89 9.64
N SER A 117 -0.90 6.08 9.16
CA SER A 117 0.09 5.42 10.02
C SER A 117 1.32 6.31 10.27
N ASP A 118 1.91 6.21 11.46
CA ASP A 118 3.11 6.98 11.86
C ASP A 118 4.41 6.64 11.12
N LEU A 119 4.40 5.65 10.21
CA LEU A 119 5.40 5.55 9.13
C LEU A 119 5.56 6.87 8.34
N SER A 120 4.57 7.76 8.41
CA SER A 120 4.61 9.09 7.83
C SER A 120 5.48 10.08 8.61
N ARG A 121 5.57 9.97 9.95
CA ARG A 121 6.20 10.98 10.81
C ARG A 121 7.72 10.99 10.66
N GLU A 122 8.33 9.81 10.61
CA GLU A 122 9.77 9.62 10.39
C GLU A 122 10.23 10.11 9.00
N SER A 123 9.35 10.08 7.99
CA SER A 123 9.67 10.53 6.63
C SER A 123 9.46 12.03 6.40
N SER A 124 8.87 12.76 7.35
CA SER A 124 8.61 14.20 7.28
C SER A 124 9.45 15.04 8.24
N ALA A 125 10.31 14.42 9.06
CA ALA A 125 11.35 15.17 9.74
C ALA A 125 12.33 15.71 8.67
N PRO A 126 12.68 17.01 8.69
CA PRO A 126 13.78 17.50 7.89
C PRO A 126 15.02 16.69 8.27
N ARG A 127 15.71 16.16 7.25
CA ARG A 127 17.03 15.58 7.43
C ARG A 127 17.92 16.75 7.85
N GLU A 128 18.23 16.85 9.14
CA GLU A 128 19.31 17.71 9.62
C GLU A 128 20.61 17.10 9.07
N ASP A 129 20.90 17.43 7.82
CA ASP A 129 22.18 17.20 7.18
C ASP A 129 23.20 18.02 7.98
N SER A 130 23.91 17.32 8.87
CA SER A 130 25.07 17.83 9.58
C SER A 130 26.28 17.62 8.68
N GLY A 131 26.81 18.74 8.17
CA GLY A 131 28.01 18.80 7.32
C GLY A 131 28.31 20.22 6.88
#